data_AF-A0AAU7PKA6-F1
#
_entry.id   AF-A0AAU7PKA6-F1
#
_cell.length_a   1.000
_cell.length_b   1.000
_cell.length_c   1.000
_cell.angle_alpha   90.00
_cell.angle_beta   90.00
_cell.angle_gamma   90.00
#
_symmetry.space_group_name_H-M   'P 1'
#
loop_
_entity.id
_entity.type
_entity.pdbx_description
1 polymer ?
#
loop_
_entity_poly.entity_id
_entity_poly.type
_entity_poly.pdbx_seq_one_letter_code
_entity_poly.pdbx_strand_id
1 'polypeptide(L)'
;MFVHQLFAQIFEEEIKNVIVCDNYEKANWLARAAYGDKAFAVDCLQYPCEIGDKYHDGIFYHISEDGSETEIDYVPAVEQQVPTLNAQVSYLSMMSGYEMEV
;
A
#
# COMPACT_ATOMS: atom_id res chain seq x y z
N MET A 1 0.83 16.55 -14.42
CA MET A 1 0.14 16.33 -13.14
C MET A 1 1.01 15.37 -12.34
N PHE A 2 1.59 15.79 -11.23
CA PHE A 2 2.33 14.89 -10.36
C PHE A 2 1.34 14.34 -9.34
N VAL A 3 1.15 13.02 -9.35
CA VAL A 3 0.27 12.35 -8.39
C VAL A 3 1.04 12.27 -7.08
N HIS A 4 0.44 12.82 -6.03
CA HIS A 4 0.97 12.70 -4.69
C HIS A 4 0.96 11.22 -4.26
N GLN A 5 2.10 10.70 -3.81
CA GLN A 5 2.25 9.33 -3.31
C GLN A 5 2.42 9.35 -1.79
N LEU A 6 2.00 8.27 -1.14
CA LEU A 6 2.19 8.08 0.30
C LEU A 6 3.47 7.29 0.54
N PHE A 7 4.30 7.79 1.45
CA PHE A 7 5.54 7.17 1.86
C PHE A 7 5.58 6.99 3.37
N ALA A 8 5.80 5.76 3.82
CA ALA A 8 6.11 5.43 5.20
C ALA A 8 7.59 5.74 5.48
N GLN A 9 7.85 6.48 6.56
CA GLN A 9 9.19 6.74 7.08
C GLN A 9 9.51 5.70 8.13
N ILE A 10 10.53 4.89 7.85
CA ILE A 10 10.92 3.75 8.68
C ILE A 10 12.26 4.05 9.33
N PHE A 11 12.33 3.76 10.62
CA PHE A 11 13.55 3.86 11.41
C PHE A 11 13.57 2.72 12.44
N GLU A 12 14.68 1.97 12.49
CA GLU A 12 14.83 0.80 13.38
C GLU A 12 13.67 -0.21 13.24
N GLU A 13 13.30 -0.52 11.99
CA GLU A 13 12.22 -1.47 11.64
C GLU A 13 10.82 -1.03 12.10
N GLU A 14 10.66 0.21 12.55
CA GLU A 14 9.37 0.78 12.98
C GLU A 14 8.96 1.95 12.08
N ILE A 15 7.68 1.98 11.71
CA ILE A 15 7.08 3.09 10.97
C ILE A 15 6.85 4.25 11.94
N LYS A 16 7.69 5.27 11.81
CA LYS A 16 7.59 6.47 12.66
C LYS A 16 6.58 7.47 12.15
N ASN A 17 6.33 7.50 10.83
CA ASN A 17 5.40 8.42 10.22
C ASN A 17 5.00 7.99 8.81
N VAL A 18 3.88 8.51 8.30
CA VAL A 18 3.47 8.37 6.90
C VAL A 18 3.29 9.77 6.33
N ILE A 19 4.02 10.09 5.26
CA ILE A 19 4.00 11.40 4.60
C ILE A 19 3.57 11.30 3.15
N VAL A 20 2.95 12.37 2.67
CA VAL A 20 2.62 12.53 1.26
C VAL A 20 3.76 13.28 0.59
N CYS A 21 4.32 12.71 -0.49
CA CYS A 21 5.41 13.32 -1.26
C CYS A 21 5.22 13.16 -2.77
N ASP A 22 5.89 14.02 -3.52
CA ASP A 22 5.92 14.03 -4.98
C ASP A 22 7.04 13.16 -5.58
N ASN A 23 8.05 12.80 -4.78
CA ASN A 23 9.16 11.96 -5.21
C ASN A 23 9.78 11.20 -4.02
N TYR A 24 10.27 9.99 -4.29
CA TYR A 24 11.01 9.14 -3.35
C TYR A 24 12.22 9.85 -2.75
N GLU A 25 13.03 10.56 -3.55
CA GLU A 25 14.24 11.22 -3.06
C GLU A 25 13.95 12.24 -1.94
N LYS A 26 12.86 13.00 -2.10
CA LYS A 26 12.41 13.96 -1.09
C LYS A 26 11.90 13.25 0.15
N ALA A 27 11.10 12.20 -0.02
CA ALA A 27 10.60 11.40 1.10
C ALA A 27 11.75 10.80 1.92
N ASN A 28 12.77 10.26 1.25
CA ASN A 28 13.95 9.68 1.89
C ASN A 28 14.80 10.76 2.58
N TRP A 29 14.97 11.92 1.95
CA TRP A 29 15.65 13.05 2.58
C TRP A 29 14.91 13.55 3.84
N LEU A 30 13.57 13.63 3.79
CA LEU A 30 12.72 13.96 4.94
C LEU A 30 12.84 12.91 6.05
N ALA A 31 12.83 11.62 5.71
CA ALA A 31 13.03 10.54 6.66
C ALA A 31 14.36 10.69 7.41
N ARG A 32 15.45 10.92 6.66
CA ARG A 32 16.79 11.11 7.24
C ARG A 32 16.89 12.37 8.08
N ALA A 33 16.28 13.46 7.62
CA ALA A 33 16.28 14.73 8.34
C ALA A 33 15.48 14.66 9.65
N ALA A 34 14.39 13.88 9.68
CA ALA A 34 13.51 13.77 10.85
C ALA A 34 13.98 12.73 11.87
N TYR A 35 14.41 11.54 11.42
CA TYR A 35 14.67 10.38 12.27
C TYR A 35 16.15 9.94 12.29
N GLY A 36 17.00 10.53 11.44
CA GLY A 36 18.45 10.29 11.40
C GLY A 36 18.92 9.57 10.14
N ASP A 37 20.23 9.52 9.92
CA ASP A 37 20.84 9.07 8.65
C ASP A 37 20.49 7.63 8.21
N LYS A 38 20.07 6.79 9.17
CA LYS A 38 19.64 5.40 8.91
C LYS A 38 18.16 5.27 8.55
N ALA A 39 17.38 6.33 8.72
CA ALA A 39 15.98 6.33 8.34
C ALA A 39 15.84 6.34 6.82
N PHE A 40 14.77 5.70 6.35
CA PHE A 40 14.45 5.64 4.93
C PHE A 40 12.94 5.72 4.71
N ALA A 41 12.55 6.08 3.50
CA ALA A 41 11.16 6.11 3.09
C ALA A 41 10.82 4.89 2.21
N VAL A 42 9.60 4.39 2.30
CA VAL A 42 9.05 3.30 1.47
C VAL A 42 7.66 3.69 1.01
N ASP A 43 7.33 3.45 -0.26
CA ASP A 43 5.99 3.69 -0.78
C ASP A 43 4.98 2.76 -0.10
N CYS A 44 3.92 3.33 0.48
CA CYS A 44 2.88 2.61 1.19
C CYS A 44 1.48 2.93 0.63
N LEU A 45 1.37 3.45 -0.60
CA LEU A 45 0.09 3.85 -1.20
C LEU A 45 -0.95 2.72 -1.21
N GLN A 46 -0.50 1.47 -1.29
CA GLN A 46 -1.34 0.27 -1.41
C GLN A 46 -1.25 -0.64 -0.18
N TYR A 47 -0.61 -0.16 0.89
CA TYR A 47 -0.49 -0.87 2.17
C TYR A 47 -1.16 -0.03 3.25
N PRO A 48 -2.22 -0.53 3.91
CA PRO A 48 -2.84 0.16 5.05
C PRO A 48 -1.95 0.03 6.29
N CYS A 49 -0.77 0.68 6.26
CA CYS A 49 0.15 0.75 7.38
C CYS A 49 -0.14 1.97 8.27
N GLU A 50 0.03 1.80 9.57
CA GLU A 50 -0.17 2.83 10.59
C GLU A 50 1.14 3.18 11.30
N ILE A 51 1.13 4.29 12.05
CA ILE A 51 2.28 4.71 12.85
C ILE A 51 2.45 3.73 14.02
N GLY A 52 3.65 3.17 14.18
CA GLY A 52 3.95 2.15 15.18
C GLY A 52 3.98 0.72 14.63
N ASP A 53 3.58 0.52 13.38
CA ASP A 53 3.74 -0.76 12.69
C ASP A 53 5.20 -1.08 12.41
N LYS A 54 5.49 -2.37 12.21
CA LYS A 54 6.83 -2.82 11.85
C LYS A 54 7.01 -2.95 10.35
N TYR A 55 8.23 -2.71 9.92
CA TYR A 55 8.67 -2.95 8.55
C TYR A 55 10.01 -3.68 8.58
N HIS A 56 10.00 -4.94 8.17
CA HIS A 56 11.20 -5.75 7.99
C HIS A 56 11.08 -6.60 6.72
N ASP A 57 12.23 -6.92 6.11
CA ASP A 57 12.33 -7.73 4.88
C ASP A 57 11.48 -7.28 3.67
N GLY A 58 11.09 -6.00 3.63
CA GLY A 58 10.28 -5.46 2.55
C GLY A 58 8.77 -5.57 2.75
N ILE A 59 8.33 -6.12 3.89
CA ILE A 59 6.93 -6.39 4.21
C ILE A 59 6.51 -5.52 5.40
N PHE A 60 5.28 -5.02 5.34
CA PHE A 60 4.66 -4.27 6.43
C PHE A 60 3.93 -5.24 7.37
N TYR A 61 4.12 -5.05 8.68
CA TYR A 61 3.51 -5.88 9.72
C TYR A 61 2.76 -5.00 10.71
N HIS A 62 1.48 -5.29 10.90
CA HIS A 62 0.67 -4.65 11.93
C HIS A 62 0.93 -5.33 13.27
N ILE A 63 1.25 -4.55 14.30
CA ILE A 63 1.41 -5.07 15.66
C ILE A 63 0.08 -4.89 16.37
N SER A 64 -0.61 -5.99 16.66
CA SER A 64 -1.77 -5.96 17.57
C SER A 64 -1.32 -5.78 19.02
N GLU A 65 -2.24 -5.33 19.89
CA GLU A 65 -1.98 -5.13 21.34
C GLU A 65 -1.43 -6.40 22.05
N ASP A 66 -1.72 -7.59 21.51
CA ASP A 66 -1.22 -8.89 22.01
C ASP A 66 0.23 -9.20 21.59
N GLY A 67 0.87 -8.32 20.83
CA GLY A 67 2.23 -8.51 20.29
C GLY A 67 2.32 -9.44 19.08
N SER A 68 1.17 -9.83 18.50
CA SER A 68 1.13 -10.61 17.26
C SER A 68 1.38 -9.71 16.04
N GLU A 69 2.38 -10.09 15.24
CA GLU A 69 2.70 -9.46 13.96
C GLU A 69 1.80 -10.07 12.87
N THR A 70 0.93 -9.25 12.27
CA THR A 70 0.09 -9.67 11.15
C THR A 70 0.59 -9.00 9.88
N GLU A 71 0.89 -9.78 8.85
CA GLU A 71 1.31 -9.26 7.55
C GLU A 71 0.21 -8.36 6.97
N ILE A 72 0.59 -7.14 6.58
CA ILE A 72 -0.31 -6.20 5.92
C ILE A 72 -0.37 -6.60 4.45
N ASP A 73 -1.48 -7.22 4.08
CA ASP A 73 -1.76 -7.58 2.70
C ASP A 73 -1.84 -6.33 1.83
N TYR A 74 -1.23 -6.46 0.65
CA TYR A 74 -1.34 -5.47 -0.42
C TYR A 74 -2.80 -5.31 -0.82
N VAL A 75 -3.35 -4.10 -0.68
CA VAL A 75 -4.71 -3.78 -1.12
C VAL A 75 -4.63 -3.22 -2.54
N PRO A 76 -5.03 -3.99 -3.57
CA PRO A 76 -5.05 -3.48 -4.94
C PRO A 76 -6.00 -2.29 -5.04
N ALA A 77 -5.51 -1.18 -5.61
CA ALA A 77 -6.29 0.03 -5.80
C ALA A 77 -7.54 -0.23 -6.65
N VAL A 78 -8.65 0.40 -6.28
CA VAL A 78 -10.01 0.23 -6.83
C VAL A 78 -10.07 0.33 -8.37
N GLU A 79 -9.15 1.03 -9.01
CA GLU A 79 -9.08 1.19 -10.47
C GLU A 79 -8.75 -0.12 -11.25
N GLN A 80 -8.15 -1.12 -10.60
CA GLN A 80 -7.95 -2.46 -11.19
C GLN A 80 -9.14 -3.42 -11.00
N GLN A 81 -10.18 -3.03 -10.27
CA GLN A 81 -11.38 -3.87 -10.09
C GLN A 81 -12.33 -3.80 -11.29
N VAL A 82 -12.29 -2.73 -12.09
CA VAL A 82 -13.24 -2.49 -13.18
C VAL A 82 -13.08 -3.47 -14.38
N PRO A 83 -11.87 -3.84 -14.85
CA PRO A 83 -11.74 -4.80 -15.95
C PRO A 83 -11.92 -6.26 -15.49
N THR A 84 -11.54 -6.59 -14.24
CA THR A 84 -11.57 -7.96 -13.73
C THR A 84 -12.99 -8.43 -13.41
N LEU A 85 -13.84 -7.56 -12.84
CA LEU A 85 -15.26 -7.86 -12.65
C LEU A 85 -16.00 -7.99 -14.01
N ASN A 86 -15.68 -7.14 -14.99
CA ASN A 86 -16.29 -7.23 -16.33
C ASN A 86 -15.90 -8.52 -17.06
N ALA A 87 -14.67 -9.00 -16.90
CA ALA A 87 -14.24 -10.28 -17.49
C ALA A 87 -15.00 -11.47 -16.87
N GLN A 88 -15.26 -11.45 -15.56
CA GLN A 88 -16.05 -12.49 -14.89
C GLN A 88 -17.53 -12.45 -15.30
N VAL A 89 -18.13 -11.26 -15.43
CA VAL A 89 -19.51 -11.11 -15.92
C VAL A 89 -19.66 -11.55 -17.38
N SER A 90 -18.69 -11.22 -18.25
CA SER A 90 -18.67 -11.66 -19.66
C SER A 90 -18.47 -13.16 -19.81
N TYR A 91 -17.63 -13.79 -18.98
CA TYR A 91 -17.42 -15.23 -19.04
C TYR A 91 -18.67 -15.99 -18.54
N LEU A 92 -19.29 -15.49 -17.47
CA LEU A 92 -20.50 -16.12 -16.91
C LEU A 92 -21.72 -15.97 -17.84
N SER A 93 -21.88 -14.85 -18.55
CA SER A 93 -22.94 -14.68 -19.54
C SER A 93 -22.77 -15.58 -20.76
N MET A 94 -21.53 -15.78 -21.23
CA MET A 94 -21.21 -16.71 -22.32
C MET A 94 -21.42 -18.19 -21.92
N MET A 95 -21.21 -18.54 -20.64
CA MET A 95 -21.40 -19.90 -20.13
C MET A 95 -22.83 -20.22 -19.68
N SER A 96 -23.69 -19.21 -19.45
CA SER A 96 -25.05 -19.39 -18.92
C SER A 96 -26.16 -19.27 -19.97
N GLY A 97 -25.85 -19.00 -21.25
CA GLY A 97 -26.85 -19.01 -22.33
C GLY A 97 -28.00 -18.01 -22.16
N TYR A 98 -27.76 -16.87 -21.50
CA TYR A 98 -28.77 -15.82 -21.37
C TYR A 98 -28.47 -14.72 -22.39
N GLU A 99 -29.33 -14.57 -23.39
CA GLU A 99 -29.26 -13.47 -24.35
C GLU A 99 -29.42 -12.15 -23.60
N MET A 100 -28.44 -11.25 -23.74
CA MET A 100 -28.56 -9.87 -23.29
C MET A 100 -29.44 -9.15 -24.32
N GLU A 101 -30.72 -8.91 -23.99
CA GLU A 101 -31.56 -8.03 -24.82
C GLU A 101 -30.94 -6.63 -24.87
N VAL A 102 -30.82 -6.11 -26.09
CA VAL A 102 -30.19 -4.85 -26.50
C VAL A 102 -30.93 -3.63 -25.95
#